data_AF-A0A2T9K679-F1
#
_entry.id   AF-A0A2T9K679-F1
#
_cell.length_a   1.000
_cell.length_b   1.000
_cell.length_c   1.000
_cell.angle_alpha   90.00
_cell.angle_beta   90.00
_cell.angle_gamma   90.00
#
_symmetry.space_group_name_H-M   'P 1'
#
loop_
_entity.id
_entity.type
_entity.pdbx_description
1 polymer ?
#
loop_
_entity_poly.entity_id
_entity_poly.type
_entity_poly.pdbx_seq_one_letter_code
_entity_poly.pdbx_strand_id
1 'polypeptide(L)'
;MTDEEVMAAALSDPDAQPMTKEQLARAKRVNLIKGIRTKLFMTQAEFAAAYQLPLATVRDWEQERTTPDAPARALLKAIVADPETVRRLINGQAA
;
A
#
# COMPACT_ATOMS: atom_id res chain seq x y z
N MET A 1 20.58 15.74 -3.40
CA MET A 1 20.83 14.55 -4.23
C MET A 1 19.77 14.53 -5.30
N THR A 2 20.17 14.45 -6.56
CA THR A 2 19.26 14.31 -7.69
C THR A 2 18.96 12.84 -7.96
N ASP A 3 17.87 12.54 -8.66
CA ASP A 3 17.56 11.16 -9.07
C ASP A 3 18.66 10.55 -9.95
N GLU A 4 19.35 11.38 -10.73
CA GLU A 4 20.48 10.98 -11.57
C GLU A 4 21.68 10.54 -10.74
N GLU A 5 22.03 11.30 -9.69
CA GLU A 5 23.11 10.96 -8.75
C GLU A 5 22.79 9.66 -7.99
N VAL A 6 21.53 9.47 -7.59
CA VAL A 6 21.06 8.23 -6.94
C VAL A 6 21.18 7.04 -7.88
N MET A 7 20.75 7.18 -9.13
CA MET A 7 20.82 6.11 -10.13
C MET A 7 22.28 5.73 -10.46
N ALA A 8 23.16 6.73 -10.61
CA ALA A 8 24.58 6.49 -10.87
C ALA A 8 25.25 5.73 -9.72
N ALA A 9 24.96 6.11 -8.47
CA ALA A 9 25.46 5.41 -7.29
C ALA A 9 24.96 3.95 -7.24
N ALA A 10 23.65 3.73 -7.46
CA ALA A 10 23.06 2.39 -7.46
C ALA A 10 23.64 1.48 -8.56
N LEU A 11 23.94 2.02 -9.75
CA LEU A 11 24.57 1.25 -10.83
C LEU A 11 26.02 0.87 -10.54
N SER A 12 26.73 1.68 -9.73
CA SER A 12 28.12 1.42 -9.36
C SER A 12 28.28 0.40 -8.23
N ASP A 13 27.24 0.18 -7.42
CA ASP A 13 27.22 -0.77 -6.31
C ASP A 13 26.71 -2.15 -6.77
N PRO A 14 27.56 -3.20 -6.80
CA PRO A 14 27.15 -4.55 -7.21
C PRO A 14 26.00 -5.17 -6.39
N ASP A 15 25.86 -4.79 -5.11
CA ASP A 15 24.87 -5.36 -4.20
C ASP A 15 23.54 -4.57 -4.18
N ALA A 16 23.53 -3.35 -4.72
CA ALA A 16 22.37 -2.43 -4.70
C ALA A 16 21.86 -2.03 -6.09
N GLN A 17 22.15 -2.83 -7.12
CA GLN A 17 21.74 -2.52 -8.50
C GLN A 17 20.21 -2.49 -8.67
N PRO A 18 19.68 -1.52 -9.47
CA PRO A 18 18.27 -1.52 -9.81
C PRO A 18 17.90 -2.73 -10.68
N MET A 19 16.69 -3.26 -10.47
CA MET A 19 16.19 -4.36 -11.28
C MET A 19 16.05 -3.94 -12.76
N THR A 20 16.40 -4.85 -13.67
CA THR A 20 16.14 -4.67 -15.10
C THR A 20 14.64 -4.73 -15.39
N LYS A 21 14.22 -4.21 -16.55
CA LYS A 21 12.81 -4.29 -17.00
C LYS A 21 12.29 -5.73 -17.05
N GLU A 22 13.14 -6.67 -17.46
CA GLU A 22 12.80 -8.10 -17.53
C GLU A 22 12.64 -8.71 -16.13
N GLN A 23 13.52 -8.35 -15.20
CA GLN A 23 13.42 -8.78 -13.80
C GLN A 23 12.17 -8.21 -13.14
N LEU A 24 11.85 -6.93 -13.37
CA LEU A 24 10.63 -6.29 -12.89
C LEU A 24 9.37 -6.98 -13.43
N ALA A 25 9.36 -7.35 -14.72
CA ALA A 25 8.23 -8.06 -15.33
C ALA A 25 7.99 -9.45 -14.71
N ARG A 26 9.04 -10.09 -14.19
CA ARG A 26 8.97 -11.40 -13.51
C ARG A 26 8.71 -11.30 -12.00
N ALA A 27 8.82 -10.11 -11.42
CA ALA A 27 8.65 -9.91 -9.98
C ALA A 27 7.20 -10.22 -9.55
N LYS A 28 7.05 -10.82 -8.36
CA LYS A 28 5.72 -11.03 -7.78
C LYS A 28 5.07 -9.67 -7.53
N ARG A 29 3.87 -9.46 -8.08
CA ARG A 29 3.09 -8.25 -7.80
C ARG A 29 2.78 -8.17 -6.31
N VAL A 30 2.92 -6.96 -5.76
CA VAL A 30 2.50 -6.69 -4.39
C VAL A 30 0.98 -6.85 -4.31
N ASN A 31 0.51 -7.48 -3.22
CA ASN A 31 -0.91 -7.56 -2.90
C ASN A 31 -1.54 -6.15 -2.93
N LEU A 32 -2.69 -6.00 -3.58
CA LEU A 32 -3.30 -4.69 -3.80
C LEU A 32 -3.55 -3.94 -2.48
N ILE A 33 -4.07 -4.62 -1.45
CA ILE A 33 -4.38 -4.02 -0.14
C ILE A 33 -3.10 -3.52 0.52
N LYS A 34 -2.05 -4.35 0.51
CA LYS A 34 -0.72 -3.95 0.99
C LYS A 34 -0.22 -2.72 0.24
N GLY A 35 -0.39 -2.69 -1.09
CA GLY A 35 -0.02 -1.57 -1.94
C GLY A 35 -0.75 -0.27 -1.60
N ILE A 36 -2.06 -0.33 -1.33
CA ILE A 36 -2.85 0.82 -0.88
C ILE A 36 -2.27 1.36 0.43
N ARG A 37 -2.09 0.49 1.42
CA ARG A 37 -1.54 0.88 2.73
C ARG A 37 -0.14 1.49 2.63
N THR A 38 0.77 0.86 1.88
CA THR A 38 2.15 1.35 1.77
C THR A 38 2.24 2.70 1.07
N LYS A 39 1.36 2.98 0.11
CA LYS A 39 1.27 4.30 -0.54
C LYS A 39 0.83 5.40 0.43
N LEU A 40 0.13 5.05 1.50
CA LEU A 40 -0.29 5.95 2.57
C LEU A 40 0.74 6.04 3.70
N PHE A 41 1.89 5.36 3.58
CA PHE A 41 2.94 5.32 4.61
C PHE A 41 2.46 4.83 5.98
N MET A 42 1.47 3.94 6.02
CA MET A 42 0.90 3.41 7.25
C MET A 42 1.40 1.98 7.55
N THR A 43 1.61 1.70 8.83
CA THR A 43 1.69 0.34 9.38
C THR A 43 0.32 -0.36 9.28
N GLN A 44 0.28 -1.68 9.41
CA GLN A 44 -0.99 -2.44 9.41
C GLN A 44 -1.93 -1.96 10.53
N ALA A 45 -1.38 -1.64 11.71
CA ALA A 45 -2.16 -1.16 12.85
C ALA A 45 -2.75 0.23 12.60
N GLU A 46 -1.95 1.15 12.05
CA GLU A 46 -2.42 2.50 11.69
C GLU A 46 -3.50 2.46 10.60
N PHE A 47 -3.32 1.64 9.57
CA PHE A 47 -4.32 1.48 8.51
C PHE A 47 -5.62 0.87 9.03
N ALA A 48 -5.52 -0.16 9.87
CA ALA A 48 -6.66 -0.77 10.53
C ALA A 48 -7.44 0.26 11.38
N ALA A 49 -6.74 1.02 12.22
CA ALA A 49 -7.33 2.06 13.05
C ALA A 49 -7.96 3.20 12.23
N ALA A 50 -7.25 3.69 11.20
CA ALA A 50 -7.69 4.83 10.40
C ALA A 50 -9.01 4.58 9.64
N TYR A 51 -9.28 3.33 9.27
CA TYR A 51 -10.44 2.95 8.47
C TYR A 51 -11.41 1.99 9.19
N GLN A 52 -11.28 1.87 10.52
CA GLN A 52 -12.12 1.01 11.36
C GLN A 52 -12.21 -0.45 10.87
N LEU A 53 -11.09 -0.98 10.38
CA LEU A 53 -10.95 -2.38 9.96
C LEU A 53 -10.32 -3.19 11.10
N PRO A 54 -10.77 -4.43 11.36
CA PRO A 54 -10.06 -5.30 12.30
C PRO A 54 -8.62 -5.59 11.80
N LEU A 55 -7.62 -5.43 12.68
CA LEU A 55 -6.22 -5.68 12.32
C LEU A 55 -5.98 -7.10 11.80
N ALA A 56 -6.67 -8.10 12.37
CA ALA A 56 -6.60 -9.49 11.90
C ALA A 56 -7.07 -9.60 10.44
N THR A 57 -8.18 -8.94 10.09
CA THR A 57 -8.71 -8.91 8.73
C THR A 57 -7.75 -8.26 7.73
N VAL A 58 -7.12 -7.14 8.09
CA VAL A 58 -6.10 -6.50 7.25
C VAL A 58 -4.91 -7.44 7.01
N ARG A 59 -4.46 -8.15 8.06
CA ARG A 59 -3.39 -9.15 7.94
C ARG A 59 -3.78 -10.30 7.01
N ASP A 60 -4.97 -10.85 7.17
CA ASP A 60 -5.46 -11.95 6.36
C ASP A 60 -5.58 -11.57 4.88
N TRP A 61 -6.04 -10.36 4.57
CA TRP A 61 -6.11 -9.86 3.19
C TRP A 61 -4.73 -9.65 2.58
N GLU A 62 -3.78 -9.07 3.33
CA GLU A 62 -2.42 -8.83 2.83
C GLU A 62 -1.61 -10.11 2.66
N GLN A 63 -1.92 -11.15 3.45
CA GLN A 63 -1.33 -12.48 3.35
C GLN A 63 -2.09 -13.41 2.39
N GLU A 64 -3.13 -12.92 1.70
CA GLU A 64 -3.93 -13.70 0.75
C GLU A 64 -4.64 -14.91 1.39
N ARG A 65 -4.89 -14.88 2.71
CA ARG A 65 -5.65 -15.94 3.43
C ARG A 65 -7.15 -15.84 3.19
N THR A 66 -7.65 -14.61 3.06
CA THR A 66 -9.04 -14.30 2.74
C THR A 66 -9.11 -13.16 1.75
N THR A 67 -10.28 -12.96 1.14
CA THR A 67 -10.53 -11.85 0.22
C THR A 67 -11.55 -10.88 0.81
N PRO A 68 -11.41 -9.56 0.60
CA PRO A 68 -12.40 -8.58 1.03
C PRO A 68 -13.74 -8.84 0.35
N ASP A 69 -14.82 -8.76 1.10
CA ASP A 69 -16.20 -8.87 0.61
C ASP A 69 -16.62 -7.61 -0.18
N ALA A 70 -17.87 -7.56 -0.66
CA ALA A 70 -18.31 -6.45 -1.51
C ALA A 70 -18.24 -5.08 -0.82
N PRO A 71 -18.71 -4.90 0.43
CA PRO A 71 -18.54 -3.64 1.17
C PRO A 71 -17.07 -3.26 1.41
N ALA A 72 -16.23 -4.21 1.84
CA ALA A 72 -14.81 -3.93 2.05
C ALA A 72 -14.10 -3.50 0.76
N ARG A 73 -14.43 -4.12 -0.37
CA ARG A 73 -13.90 -3.70 -1.68
C ARG A 73 -14.36 -2.30 -2.07
N ALA A 74 -15.60 -1.92 -1.77
CA ALA A 74 -16.11 -0.58 -2.02
C ALA A 74 -15.37 0.45 -1.16
N LEU A 75 -15.16 0.16 0.12
CA LEU A 75 -14.36 1.00 1.02
C LEU A 75 -12.92 1.16 0.51
N LEU A 76 -12.24 0.06 0.16
CA LEU A 76 -10.87 0.11 -0.37
C LEU A 76 -10.77 0.94 -1.65
N LYS A 77 -11.78 0.88 -2.54
CA LYS A 77 -11.85 1.75 -3.72
C LYS A 77 -11.98 3.23 -3.35
N ALA A 78 -12.84 3.55 -2.37
CA ALA A 78 -12.99 4.92 -1.89
C ALA A 78 -11.69 5.45 -1.26
N ILE A 79 -10.99 4.63 -0.48
CA ILE A 79 -9.68 4.97 0.11
C ILE A 79 -8.64 5.28 -0.97
N VAL A 80 -8.64 4.52 -2.07
CA VAL A 80 -7.72 4.78 -3.20
C VAL A 80 -8.04 6.11 -3.89
N ALA A 81 -9.32 6.49 -3.96
CA ALA A 81 -9.74 7.72 -4.61
C ALA A 81 -9.45 8.96 -3.74
N ASP A 82 -9.79 8.92 -2.45
CA ASP A 82 -9.57 10.02 -1.52
C ASP A 82 -9.41 9.50 -0.07
N PRO A 83 -8.19 9.14 0.35
CA PRO A 83 -7.94 8.55 1.66
C PRO A 83 -8.26 9.51 2.81
N GLU A 84 -7.99 10.80 2.62
CA GLU A 84 -8.18 11.85 3.63
C GLU A 84 -9.66 12.11 3.90
N THR A 85 -10.46 12.27 2.85
CA THR A 85 -11.91 12.44 3.00
C THR A 85 -12.55 11.21 3.61
N VAL A 86 -12.20 10.00 3.17
CA VAL A 86 -12.76 8.76 3.73
C VAL A 86 -12.41 8.63 5.22
N ARG A 87 -11.17 8.89 5.61
CA ARG A 87 -10.75 8.88 7.01
C ARG A 87 -11.55 9.89 7.84
N ARG A 88 -11.73 11.12 7.33
CA ARG A 88 -12.51 12.17 7.99
C ARG A 88 -13.97 11.75 8.21
N LEU A 89 -14.60 11.14 7.18
CA LEU A 89 -15.98 10.66 7.24
C LEU A 89 -16.15 9.54 8.27
N ILE A 90 -15.23 8.55 8.28
CA ILE A 90 -15.26 7.41 9.21
C ILE A 90 -15.08 7.86 10.66
N ASN A 91 -14.21 8.84 10.90
CA ASN A 91 -13.93 9.36 12.24
C ASN A 91 -14.98 10.38 12.73
N GLY A 92 -16.05 10.62 11.98
CA GLY A 92 -17.10 11.57 12.37
C GLY A 92 -16.64 13.03 12.36
N GLN A 93 -15.56 13.35 11.65
CA GLN A 93 -15.02 14.71 11.49
C GLN A 93 -15.60 15.43 10.27
N ALA A 94 -16.79 15.02 9.83
CA ALA A 94 -17.52 15.67 8.76
C ALA A 94 -18.09 16.99 9.27
N ALA A 95 -17.41 18.10 8.96
CA ALA A 95 -18.03 19.41 8.84
C ALA A 95 -18.91 19.46 7.59
#